data_AF-A0A3P7NCD7-F1
#
_entry.id   AF-A0A3P7NCD7-F1
#
_cell.length_a   1.000
_cell.length_b   1.000
_cell.length_c   1.000
_cell.angle_alpha   90.00
_cell.angle_beta   90.00
_cell.angle_gamma   90.00
#
_symmetry.space_group_name_H-M   'P 1'
#
loop_
_entity.id
_entity.type
_entity.pdbx_description
1 polymer ?
#
loop_
_entity_poly.entity_id
_entity_poly.type
_entity_poly.pdbx_seq_one_letter_code
_entity_poly.pdbx_strand_id
1 'polypeptide(L)'
;MTADVTSGAQHAYVQSNGDVNLLVCGVASTFCLMNVGNFPFDKQRCDMKFMSYSFLSRELQLNSQIAEKLRRFHRVSDALFHVVRRVAC
;
A
#
# COMPACT_ATOMS: atom_id res chain seq x y z
N MET A 1 -3.97 -14.05 -4.71
CA MET A 1 -3.12 -12.84 -4.77
C MET A 1 -2.17 -12.89 -3.60
N THR A 2 -1.00 -13.49 -3.78
CA THR A 2 0.07 -13.46 -2.78
C THR A 2 1.03 -12.36 -3.22
N ALA A 3 1.05 -11.23 -2.53
CA ALA A 3 2.20 -10.34 -2.62
C ALA A 3 3.36 -11.10 -2.00
N ASP A 4 4.37 -11.43 -2.80
CA ASP A 4 5.57 -12.07 -2.29
C ASP A 4 6.38 -11.01 -1.54
N VAL A 5 6.09 -10.86 -0.24
CA VAL A 5 6.84 -9.96 0.63
C VAL A 5 8.14 -10.65 0.96
N THR A 6 9.17 -10.40 0.17
CA THR A 6 10.56 -10.73 0.52
C THR A 6 10.98 -9.80 1.66
N SER A 7 10.62 -10.15 2.89
CA SER A 7 10.99 -9.34 4.05
C SER A 7 12.47 -9.55 4.37
N GLY A 8 13.25 -8.46 4.34
CA GLY A 8 14.62 -8.44 4.82
C GLY A 8 14.68 -8.33 6.35
N ALA A 9 15.62 -7.53 6.87
CA ALA A 9 15.73 -7.26 8.31
C ALA A 9 14.42 -6.67 8.87
N GLN A 10 14.00 -7.23 10.00
CA GLN A 10 12.84 -6.75 10.76
C GLN A 10 13.33 -6.21 12.11
N HIS A 11 12.76 -5.10 12.56
CA HIS A 11 13.07 -4.51 13.86
C HIS A 11 11.78 -4.27 14.63
N ALA A 12 11.68 -4.87 15.82
CA ALA A 12 10.54 -4.73 16.71
C ALA A 12 10.94 -3.97 17.97
N TYR A 13 10.17 -2.95 18.31
CA TYR A 13 10.34 -2.17 19.54
C TYR A 13 9.07 -2.28 20.38
N VAL A 14 9.21 -2.79 21.61
CA VAL A 14 8.10 -3.02 22.54
C VAL A 14 8.18 -1.99 23.67
N GLN A 15 7.06 -1.33 23.93
CA GLN A 15 6.92 -0.34 24.99
C GLN A 15 6.23 -0.94 26.21
N SER A 16 6.54 -0.42 27.40
CA SER A 16 5.95 -0.89 28.66
C SER A 16 4.45 -0.64 28.78
N ASN A 17 3.87 0.24 27.96
CA ASN A 17 2.44 0.51 27.87
C ASN A 17 1.67 -0.52 27.02
N GLY A 18 2.36 -1.50 26.43
CA GLY A 18 1.78 -2.53 25.57
C GLY A 18 1.82 -2.23 24.08
N ASP A 19 2.32 -1.06 23.67
CA ASP A 19 2.46 -0.72 22.26
C ASP A 19 3.66 -1.46 21.63
N VAL A 20 3.45 -1.97 20.41
CA VAL A 20 4.50 -2.66 19.64
C VAL A 20 4.68 -1.97 18.29
N ASN A 21 5.89 -1.47 18.04
CA ASN A 21 6.28 -0.90 16.75
C ASN A 21 7.10 -1.92 15.97
N LEU A 22 6.56 -2.36 14.82
CA LEU A 22 7.23 -3.26 13.90
C LEU A 22 7.67 -2.53 12.63
N LEU A 23 8.97 -2.54 12.35
CA LEU A 23 9.55 -2.01 11.12
C LEU A 23 9.92 -3.18 10.21
N VAL A 24 9.29 -3.21 9.03
CA VAL A 24 9.51 -4.20 8.00
C VAL A 24 9.91 -3.51 6.70
N CYS A 25 11.03 -3.93 6.12
CA CYS A 25 11.42 -3.59 4.76
C CYS A 25 10.99 -4.73 3.84
N GLY A 26 10.05 -4.45 2.94
CA GLY A 26 9.56 -5.42 1.98
C GLY A 26 9.31 -4.78 0.62
N VAL A 27 9.56 -5.54 -0.44
CA VAL A 27 9.14 -5.19 -1.80
C VAL A 27 7.84 -5.93 -2.08
N ALA A 28 6.84 -5.22 -2.59
CA ALA A 28 5.57 -5.82 -2.95
C ALA A 28 5.28 -5.62 -4.44
N SER A 29 4.91 -6.71 -5.10
CA SER A 29 4.42 -6.69 -6.48
C SER A 29 2.91 -6.91 -6.50
N THR A 30 2.21 -6.15 -7.33
CA THR A 30 0.75 -6.22 -7.46
C THR A 30 0.32 -6.19 -8.91
N PHE A 31 -0.84 -6.77 -9.21
CA PHE A 31 -1.45 -6.68 -10.52
C PHE A 31 -2.08 -5.30 -10.72
N CYS A 32 -1.76 -4.67 -11.85
CA CYS A 32 -2.36 -3.40 -12.27
C CYS A 32 -2.98 -3.55 -13.66
N LEU A 33 -4.28 -3.28 -13.78
CA LEU A 33 -4.98 -3.26 -15.05
C LEU A 33 -4.63 -1.97 -15.80
N MET A 34 -4.06 -2.11 -16.98
CA MET A 34 -3.62 -0.97 -17.80
C MET A 34 -4.63 -0.66 -18.90
N ASN A 35 -4.91 0.63 -19.10
CA ASN A 35 -5.67 1.10 -20.26
C ASN A 35 -4.72 1.66 -21.32
N VAL A 36 -4.53 0.93 -22.43
CA VAL A 36 -3.57 1.26 -23.48
C VAL A 36 -4.16 2.03 -24.67
N GLY A 37 -5.32 2.67 -24.50
CA GLY A 37 -6.01 3.36 -25.59
C GLY A 37 -5.28 4.57 -26.19
N ASN A 38 -4.26 5.10 -25.52
CA ASN A 38 -3.51 6.29 -25.96
C ASN A 38 -1.99 6.14 -25.82
N PHE A 39 -1.48 4.93 -26.04
CA PHE A 39 -0.05 4.66 -25.97
C PHE A 39 0.75 5.54 -26.95
N PRO A 40 1.90 6.15 -26.56
CA PRO A 40 2.61 6.04 -25.27
C PRO A 40 2.28 7.16 -24.25
N PHE A 41 1.20 7.92 -24.44
CA PHE A 41 0.85 9.11 -23.62
C PHE A 41 -0.28 8.86 -22.62
N ASP A 42 -0.66 7.60 -22.42
CA ASP A 42 -1.65 7.18 -21.45
C ASP A 42 -1.15 7.37 -20.01
N LYS A 43 -2.10 7.65 -19.11
CA LYS A 43 -1.84 7.76 -17.67
C LYS A 43 -2.39 6.52 -16.99
N GLN A 44 -1.53 5.78 -16.30
CA GLN A 44 -1.94 4.60 -15.56
C GLN A 44 -2.18 4.91 -14.09
N ARG A 45 -3.26 4.37 -13.53
CA ARG A 45 -3.59 4.43 -12.10
C ARG A 45 -3.51 3.01 -11.55
N CYS A 46 -2.44 2.74 -10.80
CA CYS A 46 -2.23 1.45 -10.17
C CYS A 46 -2.52 1.54 -8.67
N ASP A 47 -3.29 0.57 -8.20
CA ASP A 47 -3.91 0.57 -6.89
C ASP A 47 -3.32 -0.55 -6.04
N MET A 48 -2.64 -0.19 -4.96
CA MET A 48 -2.16 -1.15 -3.98
C MET A 48 -3.09 -1.16 -2.78
N LYS A 49 -3.57 -2.35 -2.40
CA LYS A 49 -4.47 -2.58 -1.27
C LYS A 49 -3.77 -3.44 -0.24
N PHE A 50 -3.83 -3.01 1.02
CA PHE A 50 -3.34 -3.77 2.17
C PHE A 50 -4.54 -4.32 2.95
N MET A 51 -4.49 -5.60 3.30
CA MET A 51 -5.57 -6.29 4.02
C MET A 51 -4.99 -7.38 4.91
N SER A 52 -5.60 -7.60 6.06
CA SER A 52 -5.37 -8.80 6.86
C SER A 52 -5.90 -10.03 6.15
N TYR A 53 -5.09 -11.08 6.08
CA TYR A 53 -5.53 -12.34 5.49
C TYR A 53 -6.58 -13.05 6.37
N SER A 54 -6.35 -13.08 7.69
CA SER A 54 -7.14 -13.91 8.62
C SER A 54 -8.20 -13.16 9.43
N PHE A 55 -8.15 -11.82 9.45
CA PHE A 55 -9.00 -11.01 10.31
C PHE A 55 -9.95 -10.14 9.49
N LEU A 56 -11.18 -10.02 9.95
CA LEU A 56 -12.17 -9.12 9.37
C LEU A 56 -11.95 -7.69 9.88
N SER A 57 -12.49 -6.69 9.17
CA SER A 57 -12.34 -5.27 9.52
C SER A 57 -12.90 -4.88 10.89
N ARG A 58 -13.80 -5.70 11.45
CA ARG A 58 -14.35 -5.52 12.81
C ARG A 58 -13.43 -6.04 13.92
N GLU A 59 -12.45 -6.87 13.57
CA GLU A 59 -11.48 -7.49 14.47
C GLU A 59 -10.13 -6.77 14.39
N LEU A 60 -9.75 -6.33 13.20
CA LEU A 60 -8.50 -5.62 12.94
C LEU A 60 -8.75 -4.41 12.05
N GLN A 61 -8.34 -3.23 12.52
CA GLN A 61 -8.42 -1.98 11.78
C GLN A 61 -7.04 -1.53 11.32
N LEU A 62 -6.88 -1.35 10.02
CA LEU A 62 -5.66 -0.82 9.43
C LEU A 62 -5.78 0.70 9.27
N ASN A 63 -5.02 1.44 10.07
CA ASN A 63 -4.98 2.90 10.00
C ASN A 63 -3.67 3.36 9.33
N SER A 64 -3.79 4.19 8.29
CA SER A 64 -2.63 4.73 7.57
C SER A 64 -2.40 6.19 7.94
N GLN A 65 -1.32 6.45 8.69
CA GLN A 65 -0.89 7.81 9.00
C GLN A 65 -0.34 8.56 7.76
N ILE A 66 0.10 7.81 6.73
CA ILE A 66 0.57 8.37 5.46
C ILE A 66 -0.62 8.89 4.63
N ALA A 67 -1.72 8.13 4.60
CA ALA A 67 -2.94 8.54 3.93
C ALA A 67 -3.53 9.83 4.55
N GLU A 68 -3.52 9.93 5.88
CA GLU A 68 -4.01 11.12 6.61
C GLU A 68 -3.34 12.42 6.14
N LYS A 69 -2.01 12.41 5.95
CA LYS A 69 -1.26 13.58 5.46
C LYS A 69 -1.45 13.83 3.95
N LEU A 70 -1.67 12.79 3.16
CA LEU A 70 -1.86 12.88 1.70
C LEU A 70 -3.28 13.24 1.26
N ARG A 71 -4.29 13.17 2.14
CA ARG A 71 -5.67 13.62 1.85
C ARG A 71 -5.77 15.08 1.42
N ARG A 72 -4.79 15.93 1.74
CA ARG A 72 -4.73 17.32 1.23
C ARG A 72 -4.38 17.43 -0.27
N PHE A 73 -3.84 16.39 -0.90
CA PHE A 73 -3.36 16.47 -2.29
C PHE A 73 -3.90 15.38 -3.23
N HIS A 74 -4.36 14.21 -2.75
CA HIS A 74 -4.97 13.19 -3.62
C HIS A 74 -6.13 12.46 -2.92
N ARG A 75 -7.17 12.13 -3.71
CA ARG A 75 -8.40 11.42 -3.28
C ARG A 75 -8.05 9.98 -2.87
N VAL A 76 -7.83 9.75 -1.58
CA VAL A 76 -7.62 8.41 -0.99
C VAL A 76 -8.94 7.89 -0.45
N SER A 77 -9.51 6.84 -1.06
CA SER A 77 -10.58 6.03 -0.45
C SER A 77 -10.02 4.65 -0.13
N ASP A 78 -10.12 4.24 1.13
CA ASP A 78 -9.87 2.90 1.69
C ASP A 78 -8.57 2.21 1.28
N ALA A 79 -7.50 2.44 2.06
CA ALA A 79 -6.19 1.75 1.97
C ALA A 79 -5.58 1.64 0.56
N LEU A 80 -6.04 2.49 -0.36
CA LEU A 80 -5.74 2.47 -1.78
C LEU A 80 -4.61 3.46 -2.05
N PHE A 81 -3.42 2.92 -2.26
CA PHE A 81 -2.29 3.73 -2.69
C PHE A 81 -2.31 3.82 -4.21
N HIS A 82 -2.38 5.05 -4.73
CA HIS A 82 -2.34 5.33 -6.15
C HIS A 82 -0.92 5.61 -6.61
N VAL A 83 -0.35 4.68 -7.37
CA VAL A 83 0.90 4.90 -8.09
C VAL A 83 0.55 5.36 -9.51
N VAL A 84 0.90 6.59 -9.84
CA VAL A 84 0.78 7.10 -11.22
C VAL A 84 2.14 6.98 -11.89
N ARG A 85 2.25 6.03 -12.82
CA ARG A 85 3.38 5.99 -13.76
C ARG A 85 3.00 6.76 -15.03
N ARG A 86 3.86 7.69 -15.43
CA ARG A 86 3.91 8.15 -16.83
C ARG A 86 4.85 7.20 -17.55
N VAL A 87 4.35 6.49 -18.55
CA VAL A 87 5.22 5.70 -19.42
C VAL A 87 5.85 6.70 -20.38
N ALA A 88 7.14 6.98 -20.22
CA ALA A 88 7.95 7.67 -21.22
C ALA A 88 8.99 6.65 -21.69
N CYS A 89 9.20 6.57 -23.01
CA CYS A 89 10.18 5.68 -23.64
C CYS A 89 11.57 5.78 -22.98
#